data_AF-A0AAJ2CG52-F1
#
_entry.id   AF-A0AAJ2CG52-F1
#
_cell.length_a   1.000
_cell.length_b   1.000
_cell.length_c   1.000
_cell.angle_alpha   90.00
_cell.angle_beta   90.00
_cell.angle_gamma   90.00
#
_symmetry.space_group_name_H-M   'P 1'
#
loop_
_entity.id
_entity.type
_entity.pdbx_description
1 polymer ?
#
loop_
_entity_poly.entity_id
_entity_poly.type
_entity_poly.pdbx_seq_one_letter_code
_entity_poly.pdbx_strand_id
1 'polypeptide(L)'
;MKQLLNLFFILFLINSVKGQSNNTLYHTLLAEAGLLHLQQDYKKAILTYEKAFKLEQPDALTAYKLAGVYSLDSNANKAFFYLELALNTGWTEADWLAEDYYFDYLKNTTPDKWEIIKQQALQKEKEYEKTLRLPALRKQINLIAINDQKLRYKRIQTKDKNERKLVNQAIHKTDSTNLVQAKAIINKHGWPKLSEIGKDGQNNFWLMVQHADGDVIFQQNALNAMKKLKNSNEINLEHYAFLYDRVLCNLNFKQLYGTQVNWINNGKASSFRPITQENLVDKRRKEIGLLPLSIYSLTYGFEYNNLTAAQAYKNDSTDLAYTKQLIDSANYFYTKSDFQKTYNYYNTASTVLGGMSNKDNYNAAIIFAKIASQNNEQQYKDIALDFLNLLYQRQALSKSQLKKQPEFKVLFKEHRWIDLYEDVK
;
A
#
# COMPACT_ATOMS: atom_id res chain seq x y z
N MET A 1 -11.76 12.35 -11.96
CA MET A 1 -10.95 11.37 -11.20
C MET A 1 -11.81 10.74 -10.11
N LYS A 2 -12.27 9.50 -10.31
CA LYS A 2 -12.91 8.73 -9.24
C LYS A 2 -11.82 8.43 -8.20
N GLN A 3 -11.93 9.00 -7.00
CA GLN A 3 -11.07 8.63 -5.88
C GLN A 3 -11.26 7.12 -5.63
N LEU A 4 -10.27 6.32 -6.05
CA LEU A 4 -10.18 4.92 -5.69
C LEU A 4 -9.92 4.89 -4.18
N LEU A 5 -10.98 4.64 -3.41
CA LEU A 5 -10.95 4.50 -1.97
C LEU A 5 -10.06 3.29 -1.63
N ASN A 6 -8.80 3.54 -1.29
CA ASN A 6 -7.93 2.54 -0.68
C ASN A 6 -8.51 2.16 0.70
N LEU A 7 -9.19 1.01 0.78
CA LEU A 7 -9.56 0.38 2.04
C LEU A 7 -8.34 -0.38 2.56
N PHE A 8 -7.59 0.24 3.46
CA PHE A 8 -6.70 -0.48 4.38
C PHE A 8 -7.43 -0.56 5.72
N PHE A 9 -8.14 -1.67 5.93
CA PHE A 9 -8.08 -2.28 7.25
C PHE A 9 -6.98 -3.31 7.21
N ILE A 10 -6.31 -3.47 8.34
CA ILE A 10 -5.12 -4.28 8.50
C ILE A 10 -5.49 -5.74 8.31
N LEU A 11 -5.49 -6.20 7.05
CA LEU A 11 -4.86 -7.47 6.75
C LEU A 11 -3.40 -7.23 7.13
N PHE A 12 -3.05 -7.46 8.40
CA PHE A 12 -1.64 -7.63 8.75
C PHE A 12 -1.21 -8.73 7.81
N LEU A 13 -0.35 -8.36 6.88
CA LEU A 13 0.09 -9.22 5.81
C LEU A 13 0.66 -10.49 6.43
N ILE A 14 0.57 -11.58 5.70
CA ILE A 14 1.06 -12.88 6.15
C ILE A 14 2.56 -12.69 6.40
N ASN A 15 2.98 -12.54 7.66
CA ASN A 15 4.38 -12.37 8.00
C ASN A 15 5.17 -13.47 7.29
N SER A 16 5.92 -13.09 6.26
CA SER A 16 6.85 -13.95 5.56
C SER A 16 8.09 -14.10 6.43
N VAL A 17 8.00 -14.97 7.43
CA VAL A 17 9.14 -15.41 8.23
C VAL A 17 10.06 -16.23 7.32
N LYS A 18 11.37 -15.98 7.37
CA LYS A 18 12.38 -16.97 6.96
C LYS A 18 12.22 -18.19 7.87
N GLY A 19 11.37 -19.12 7.45
CA GLY A 19 10.86 -20.21 8.27
C GLY A 19 9.39 -20.58 8.03
N GLN A 20 8.67 -19.92 7.11
CA GLN A 20 7.35 -20.41 6.71
C GLN A 20 7.46 -21.86 6.24
N SER A 21 6.61 -22.70 6.84
CA SER A 21 6.25 -24.01 6.37
C SER A 21 5.92 -23.99 4.87
N ASN A 22 6.43 -24.99 4.16
CA ASN A 22 6.11 -25.26 2.76
C ASN A 22 4.66 -25.78 2.58
N ASN A 23 3.82 -25.69 3.61
CA ASN A 23 2.46 -26.20 3.57
C ASN A 23 1.54 -25.22 2.82
N THR A 24 1.45 -25.40 1.52
CA THR A 24 0.53 -24.67 0.63
C THR A 24 -0.90 -24.64 1.16
N LEU A 25 -1.39 -25.75 1.73
CA LEU A 25 -2.76 -25.83 2.25
C LEU A 25 -2.96 -24.95 3.49
N TYR A 26 -1.97 -24.87 4.38
CA TYR A 26 -2.00 -23.96 5.53
C TYR A 26 -2.19 -22.51 5.09
N HIS A 27 -1.35 -22.03 4.17
CA HIS A 27 -1.41 -20.65 3.68
C HIS A 27 -2.69 -20.34 2.89
N THR A 28 -3.19 -21.30 2.11
CA THR A 28 -4.50 -21.19 1.45
C THR A 28 -5.61 -20.99 2.46
N LEU A 29 -5.66 -21.82 3.51
CA LEU A 29 -6.67 -21.71 4.56
C LEU A 29 -6.56 -20.37 5.33
N LEU A 30 -5.36 -19.87 5.59
CA LEU A 30 -5.18 -18.55 6.22
C LEU A 30 -5.70 -17.40 5.34
N ALA A 31 -5.45 -17.46 4.02
CA ALA A 31 -5.92 -16.45 3.08
C ALA A 31 -7.45 -16.42 3.03
N GLU A 32 -8.08 -17.60 2.92
CA GLU A 32 -9.55 -17.74 2.93
C GLU A 32 -10.17 -17.29 4.26
N ALA A 33 -9.59 -17.69 5.39
CA ALA A 33 -10.09 -17.30 6.71
C ALA A 33 -10.00 -15.78 6.94
N GLY A 34 -8.92 -15.15 6.47
CA GLY A 34 -8.75 -13.70 6.52
C GLY A 34 -9.81 -12.95 5.72
N LEU A 35 -10.15 -13.44 4.52
CA LEU A 35 -11.22 -12.86 3.70
C LEU A 35 -12.60 -13.03 4.35
N LEU A 36 -12.89 -14.20 4.92
CA LEU A 36 -14.14 -14.45 5.66
C LEU A 36 -14.27 -13.51 6.87
N HIS A 37 -13.18 -13.31 7.61
CA HIS A 37 -13.14 -12.34 8.70
C HIS A 37 -13.46 -10.92 8.21
N LEU A 38 -12.83 -10.47 7.12
CA LEU A 38 -13.10 -9.15 6.54
C LEU A 38 -14.56 -8.98 6.08
N GLN A 39 -15.20 -10.08 5.68
CA GLN A 39 -16.62 -10.13 5.31
C GLN A 39 -17.56 -10.32 6.50
N GLN A 40 -17.03 -10.32 7.72
CA GLN A 40 -17.77 -10.50 8.98
C GLN A 40 -18.45 -11.88 9.13
N ASP A 41 -18.02 -12.89 8.36
CA ASP A 41 -18.45 -14.28 8.53
C ASP A 41 -17.55 -15.00 9.56
N TYR A 42 -17.64 -14.55 10.82
CA TYR A 42 -16.74 -14.98 11.89
C TYR A 42 -16.80 -16.48 12.15
N LYS A 43 -18.00 -17.09 12.08
CA LYS A 43 -18.18 -18.53 12.28
C LYS A 43 -17.41 -19.36 11.26
N LYS A 44 -17.52 -19.02 9.97
CA LYS A 44 -16.74 -19.73 8.94
C LYS A 44 -15.26 -19.40 9.03
N ALA A 45 -14.90 -18.14 9.32
CA ALA A 45 -13.50 -17.75 9.52
C ALA A 45 -12.84 -18.61 10.61
N ILE A 46 -13.49 -18.77 11.77
CA ILE A 46 -13.02 -19.62 12.87
C ILE A 46 -12.82 -21.06 12.41
N LEU A 47 -13.82 -21.67 11.77
CA LEU A 47 -13.72 -23.05 11.30
C LEU A 47 -12.57 -23.24 10.30
N THR A 48 -12.31 -22.25 9.45
CA THR A 48 -11.21 -22.29 8.49
C THR A 48 -9.85 -22.10 9.16
N TYR A 49 -9.73 -21.18 10.12
CA TYR A 49 -8.51 -21.03 10.93
C TYR A 49 -8.20 -22.31 11.73
N GLU A 50 -9.20 -22.93 12.37
CA GLU A 50 -9.01 -24.18 13.11
C GLU A 50 -8.55 -25.34 12.21
N LYS A 51 -8.99 -25.38 10.95
CA LYS A 51 -8.45 -26.34 9.96
C LYS A 51 -6.99 -26.07 9.65
N ALA A 52 -6.61 -24.79 9.47
CA ALA A 52 -5.21 -24.42 9.27
C ALA A 52 -4.36 -24.85 10.46
N PHE A 53 -4.84 -24.64 11.69
CA PHE A 53 -4.03 -24.89 12.89
C PHE A 53 -3.86 -26.38 13.25
N LYS A 54 -4.65 -27.26 12.62
CA LYS A 54 -4.37 -28.71 12.62
C LYS A 54 -3.14 -29.08 11.80
N LEU A 55 -2.76 -28.24 10.83
CA LEU A 55 -1.60 -28.44 9.98
C LEU A 55 -0.34 -27.83 10.58
N GLU A 56 -0.46 -26.65 11.20
CA GLU A 56 0.66 -25.89 11.73
C GLU A 56 0.22 -24.90 12.80
N GLN A 57 1.04 -24.76 13.85
CA GLN A 57 0.75 -23.83 14.94
C GLN A 57 0.82 -22.37 14.46
N PRO A 58 -0.09 -21.48 14.90
CA PRO A 58 -0.07 -20.08 14.49
C PRO A 58 1.12 -19.33 15.10
N ASP A 59 1.65 -18.37 14.35
CA ASP A 59 2.54 -17.35 14.90
C ASP A 59 1.76 -16.36 15.79
N ALA A 60 2.48 -15.48 16.48
CA ALA A 60 1.88 -14.51 17.41
C ALA A 60 0.80 -13.65 16.77
N LEU A 61 1.04 -13.18 15.55
CA LEU A 61 0.10 -12.33 14.81
C LEU A 61 -1.17 -13.12 14.43
N THR A 62 -1.01 -14.35 13.96
CA THR A 62 -2.13 -15.19 13.52
C THR A 62 -2.97 -15.65 14.70
N ALA A 63 -2.33 -15.97 15.83
CA ALA A 63 -3.02 -16.22 17.10
C ALA A 63 -3.79 -14.98 17.58
N TYR A 64 -3.16 -13.79 17.56
CA TYR A 64 -3.80 -12.53 17.93
C TYR A 64 -5.04 -12.24 17.07
N LYS A 65 -4.94 -12.41 15.74
CA LYS A 65 -6.08 -12.24 14.83
C LYS A 65 -7.23 -13.18 15.20
N LEU A 66 -6.96 -14.47 15.38
CA LEU A 66 -8.00 -15.43 15.71
C LEU A 66 -8.63 -15.12 17.08
N ALA A 67 -7.85 -14.65 18.05
CA ALA A 67 -8.40 -14.18 19.32
C ALA A 67 -9.43 -13.06 19.11
N GLY A 68 -9.12 -12.10 18.24
CA GLY A 68 -10.06 -11.05 17.83
C GLY A 68 -11.33 -11.59 17.19
N VAL A 69 -11.20 -12.56 16.27
CA VAL A 69 -12.37 -13.20 15.63
C VAL A 69 -13.25 -13.95 16.64
N TYR A 70 -12.68 -14.68 17.60
CA TYR A 70 -13.48 -15.30 18.68
C TYR A 70 -14.15 -14.27 19.58
N SER A 71 -13.49 -13.15 19.87
CA SER A 71 -14.09 -12.06 20.64
C SER A 71 -15.29 -11.46 19.90
N LEU A 72 -15.16 -11.23 18.58
CA LEU A 72 -16.26 -10.79 17.72
C LEU A 72 -17.41 -11.80 17.64
N ASP A 73 -17.12 -13.10 17.72
CA ASP A 73 -18.11 -14.19 17.83
C ASP A 73 -18.62 -14.41 19.27
N SER A 74 -18.29 -13.53 20.21
CA SER A 74 -18.70 -13.60 21.62
C SER A 74 -18.23 -14.85 22.37
N ASN A 75 -17.07 -15.40 22.01
CA ASN A 75 -16.46 -16.56 22.66
C ASN A 75 -15.26 -16.16 23.53
N ALA A 76 -15.54 -15.73 24.76
CA ALA A 76 -14.51 -15.23 25.67
C ALA A 76 -13.41 -16.25 25.96
N ASN A 77 -13.78 -17.52 26.20
CA ASN A 77 -12.81 -18.56 26.59
C ASN A 77 -11.76 -18.81 25.49
N LYS A 78 -12.20 -18.96 24.24
CA LYS A 78 -11.27 -19.14 23.12
C LYS A 78 -10.51 -17.86 22.79
N ALA A 79 -11.13 -16.70 22.92
CA ALA A 79 -10.44 -15.42 22.71
C ALA A 79 -9.26 -15.24 23.69
N PHE A 80 -9.45 -15.46 25.00
CA PHE A 80 -8.36 -15.39 25.98
C PHE A 80 -7.29 -16.45 25.72
N PHE A 81 -7.67 -17.69 25.40
CA PHE A 81 -6.71 -18.75 25.05
C PHE A 81 -5.76 -18.32 23.92
N TYR A 82 -6.29 -17.74 22.84
CA TYR A 82 -5.47 -17.30 21.71
C TYR A 82 -4.72 -15.98 21.99
N LEU A 83 -5.22 -15.10 22.86
CA LEU A 83 -4.43 -13.95 23.35
C LEU A 83 -3.21 -14.43 24.15
N GLU A 84 -3.39 -15.38 25.08
CA GLU A 84 -2.28 -15.96 25.84
C GLU A 84 -1.27 -16.64 24.91
N LEU A 85 -1.76 -17.39 23.91
CA LEU A 85 -0.89 -17.99 22.89
C LEU A 85 -0.10 -16.92 22.12
N ALA A 86 -0.74 -15.84 21.69
CA ALA A 86 -0.08 -14.74 20.99
C ALA A 86 1.03 -14.10 21.86
N LEU A 87 0.72 -13.83 23.13
CA LEU A 87 1.69 -13.30 24.10
C LEU A 87 2.86 -14.27 24.33
N ASN A 88 2.61 -15.58 24.35
CA ASN A 88 3.64 -16.59 24.56
C ASN A 88 4.50 -16.86 23.31
N THR A 89 3.99 -16.57 22.12
CA THR A 89 4.72 -16.74 20.85
C THR A 89 5.35 -15.44 20.33
N GLY A 90 5.27 -14.34 21.09
CA GLY A 90 6.06 -13.12 20.83
C GLY A 90 5.26 -11.90 20.39
N TRP A 91 3.97 -11.80 20.70
CA TRP A 91 3.23 -10.54 20.58
C TRP A 91 3.80 -9.50 21.55
N THR A 92 4.04 -8.28 21.05
CA THR A 92 4.77 -7.23 21.76
C THR A 92 4.07 -5.88 21.76
N GLU A 93 2.91 -5.74 21.13
CA GLU A 93 2.21 -4.45 20.99
C GLU A 93 1.11 -4.33 22.07
N ALA A 94 1.49 -3.94 23.29
CA ALA A 94 0.56 -3.86 24.42
C ALA A 94 -0.45 -2.71 24.27
N ASP A 95 0.00 -1.54 23.81
CA ASP A 95 -0.92 -0.41 23.52
C ASP A 95 -1.93 -0.79 22.44
N TRP A 96 -1.48 -1.53 21.42
CA TRP A 96 -2.35 -2.01 20.36
C TRP A 96 -3.46 -2.89 20.92
N LEU A 97 -3.09 -3.91 21.71
CA LEU A 97 -4.06 -4.80 22.37
C LEU A 97 -5.08 -4.01 23.22
N ALA A 98 -4.63 -3.00 23.97
CA ALA A 98 -5.49 -2.21 24.84
C ALA A 98 -6.56 -1.42 24.05
N GLU A 99 -6.17 -0.90 22.88
CA GLU A 99 -6.98 -0.01 22.05
C GLU A 99 -7.79 -0.74 20.98
N ASP A 100 -7.47 -2.00 20.69
CA ASP A 100 -8.12 -2.78 19.64
C ASP A 100 -9.58 -3.07 19.99
N TYR A 101 -10.49 -2.61 19.13
CA TYR A 101 -11.94 -2.74 19.32
C TYR A 101 -12.41 -4.19 19.17
N TYR A 102 -11.61 -5.06 18.53
CA TYR A 102 -11.95 -6.48 18.41
C TYR A 102 -12.20 -7.13 19.77
N PHE A 103 -11.64 -6.57 20.84
CA PHE A 103 -11.77 -7.06 22.19
C PHE A 103 -12.77 -6.31 23.06
N ASP A 104 -13.60 -5.42 22.50
CA ASP A 104 -14.61 -4.68 23.27
C ASP A 104 -15.60 -5.62 23.98
N TYR A 105 -15.92 -6.76 23.36
CA TYR A 105 -16.70 -7.82 24.01
C TYR A 105 -16.01 -8.33 25.30
N LEU A 106 -14.71 -8.62 25.27
CA LEU A 106 -13.97 -9.08 26.46
C LEU A 106 -13.84 -7.99 27.53
N LYS A 107 -13.57 -6.75 27.11
CA LYS A 107 -13.48 -5.57 27.99
C LYS A 107 -14.77 -5.39 28.80
N ASN A 108 -15.92 -5.57 28.15
CA ASN A 108 -17.22 -5.33 28.76
C ASN A 108 -17.75 -6.53 29.57
N THR A 109 -17.47 -7.76 29.13
CA THR A 109 -18.06 -8.97 29.76
C THR A 109 -17.16 -9.61 30.81
N THR A 110 -15.85 -9.37 30.75
CA THR A 110 -14.84 -10.01 31.63
C THR A 110 -13.71 -9.04 32.03
N PRO A 111 -14.03 -7.87 32.64
CA PRO A 111 -13.05 -6.81 32.88
C PRO A 111 -11.86 -7.26 33.74
N ASP A 112 -12.07 -8.12 34.73
CA ASP A 112 -10.98 -8.61 35.59
C ASP A 112 -9.96 -9.44 34.81
N LYS A 113 -10.44 -10.35 33.94
CA LYS A 113 -9.56 -11.15 33.06
C LYS A 113 -8.88 -10.28 32.02
N TRP A 114 -9.59 -9.26 31.51
CA TRP A 114 -9.03 -8.31 30.56
C TRP A 114 -7.87 -7.52 31.16
N GLU A 115 -8.00 -7.00 32.39
CA GLU A 115 -6.90 -6.29 33.04
C GLU A 115 -5.71 -7.21 33.32
N ILE A 116 -5.93 -8.48 33.68
CA ILE A 116 -4.83 -9.45 33.84
C ILE A 116 -4.04 -9.60 32.53
N ILE A 117 -4.71 -9.86 31.40
CA ILE A 117 -3.99 -10.11 30.14
C ILE A 117 -3.31 -8.84 29.60
N LYS A 118 -3.90 -7.67 29.84
CA LYS A 118 -3.30 -6.37 29.52
C LYS A 118 -2.02 -6.12 30.33
N GLN A 119 -2.01 -6.44 31.62
CA GLN A 119 -0.79 -6.35 32.44
C GLN A 119 0.29 -7.35 31.99
N GLN A 120 -0.11 -8.56 31.62
CA GLN A 120 0.82 -9.55 31.05
C GLN A 120 1.43 -9.06 29.73
N ALA A 121 0.63 -8.47 28.85
CA ALA A 121 1.10 -7.89 27.60
C ALA A 121 2.11 -6.75 27.84
N LEU A 122 1.80 -5.84 28.78
CA LEU A 122 2.69 -4.75 29.16
C LEU A 122 4.03 -5.26 29.72
N GLN A 123 4.00 -6.31 30.57
CA GLN A 123 5.22 -6.89 31.11
C GLN A 123 6.08 -7.53 30.01
N LYS A 124 5.46 -8.27 29.08
CA LYS A 124 6.18 -8.86 27.94
C LYS A 124 6.75 -7.81 27.00
N GLU A 125 6.02 -6.74 26.72
CA GLU A 125 6.53 -5.61 25.95
C GLU A 125 7.75 -4.98 26.62
N LYS A 126 7.70 -4.72 27.95
CA LYS A 126 8.84 -4.16 28.69
C LYS A 126 10.09 -5.04 28.62
N GLU A 127 9.94 -6.36 28.70
CA GLU A 127 11.07 -7.27 28.54
C GLU A 127 11.61 -7.27 27.10
N TYR A 128 10.72 -7.21 26.11
CA TYR A 128 11.11 -7.11 24.71
C TYR A 128 11.86 -5.80 24.40
N GLU A 129 11.41 -4.67 24.94
CA GLU A 129 12.04 -3.35 24.72
C GLU A 129 13.50 -3.31 25.15
N LYS A 130 13.89 -4.07 26.18
CA LYS A 130 15.30 -4.18 26.62
C LYS A 130 16.21 -4.80 25.56
N THR A 131 15.65 -5.52 24.59
CA THR A 131 16.41 -6.16 23.50
C THR A 131 16.66 -5.21 22.33
N LEU A 132 15.99 -4.05 22.31
CA LEU A 132 16.02 -3.11 21.19
C LEU A 132 17.01 -1.98 21.43
N ARG A 133 17.61 -1.46 20.34
CA ARG A 133 18.53 -0.31 20.42
C ARG A 133 17.83 1.02 20.54
N LEU A 134 16.61 1.16 19.99
CA LEU A 134 15.83 2.40 19.95
C LEU A 134 14.38 2.18 20.45
N PRO A 135 14.15 1.66 21.67
CA PRO A 135 12.79 1.37 22.16
C PRO A 135 11.90 2.62 22.26
N ALA A 136 12.47 3.79 22.56
CA ALA A 136 11.72 5.04 22.58
C ALA A 136 11.20 5.43 21.18
N LEU A 137 12.00 5.21 20.12
CA LEU A 137 11.57 5.45 18.74
C LEU A 137 10.47 4.46 18.33
N ARG A 138 10.61 3.18 18.70
CA ARG A 138 9.54 2.18 18.52
C ARG A 138 8.23 2.65 19.16
N LYS A 139 8.26 3.06 20.44
CA LYS A 139 7.07 3.52 21.16
C LYS A 139 6.41 4.71 20.46
N GLN A 140 7.20 5.70 20.03
CA GLN A 140 6.71 6.84 19.26
C GLN A 140 6.00 6.39 17.98
N ILE A 141 6.63 5.52 17.19
CA ILE A 141 6.08 5.02 15.92
C ILE A 141 4.78 4.25 16.14
N ASN A 142 4.76 3.34 17.13
CA ASN A 142 3.58 2.53 17.44
C ASN A 142 2.38 3.39 17.82
N LEU A 143 2.58 4.42 18.67
CA LEU A 143 1.50 5.34 19.05
C LEU A 143 0.97 6.15 17.86
N ILE A 144 1.85 6.58 16.94
CA ILE A 144 1.44 7.25 15.71
C ILE A 144 0.57 6.32 14.85
N ALA A 145 1.02 5.07 14.66
CA ALA A 145 0.29 4.09 13.88
C ALA A 145 -1.07 3.73 14.48
N ILE A 146 -1.19 3.58 15.80
CA ILE A 146 -2.47 3.34 16.48
C ILE A 146 -3.46 4.47 16.15
N ASN A 147 -3.04 5.73 16.23
CA ASN A 147 -3.90 6.88 15.94
C ASN A 147 -4.34 6.94 14.46
N ASP A 148 -3.43 6.63 13.52
CA ASP A 148 -3.75 6.50 12.10
C ASP A 148 -4.80 5.39 11.86
N GLN A 149 -4.56 4.21 12.42
CA GLN A 149 -5.39 3.03 12.18
C GLN A 149 -6.78 3.14 12.83
N LYS A 150 -6.90 3.80 13.99
CA LYS A 150 -8.20 4.13 14.61
C LYS A 150 -9.11 4.93 13.68
N LEU A 151 -8.58 5.93 12.98
CA LEU A 151 -9.37 6.74 12.06
C LEU A 151 -9.80 5.94 10.82
N ARG A 152 -8.90 5.10 10.30
CA ARG A 152 -9.20 4.21 9.15
C ARG A 152 -10.25 3.18 9.51
N TYR A 153 -10.22 2.66 10.74
CA TYR A 153 -11.26 1.79 11.27
C TYR A 153 -12.62 2.50 11.32
N LYS A 154 -12.66 3.66 11.99
CA LYS A 154 -13.88 4.47 12.12
C LYS A 154 -14.50 4.73 10.75
N ARG A 155 -13.69 5.08 9.75
CA ARG A 155 -14.15 5.33 8.38
C ARG A 155 -14.92 4.15 7.77
N ILE A 156 -14.51 2.92 8.07
CA ILE A 156 -15.15 1.70 7.54
C ILE A 156 -16.51 1.48 8.21
N GLN A 157 -16.61 1.72 9.51
CA GLN A 157 -17.87 1.61 10.26
C GLN A 157 -18.87 2.71 9.90
N THR A 158 -18.38 3.91 9.59
CA THR A 158 -19.22 5.08 9.32
C THR A 158 -20.01 4.89 8.01
N LYS A 159 -21.33 4.67 8.16
CA LYS A 159 -22.27 4.56 7.03
C LYS A 159 -22.72 5.93 6.50
N ASP A 160 -22.87 6.91 7.39
CA ASP A 160 -23.32 8.26 7.02
C ASP A 160 -22.29 8.98 6.15
N LYS A 161 -22.77 9.69 5.12
CA LYS A 161 -21.91 10.35 4.13
C LYS A 161 -21.21 11.58 4.69
N ASN A 162 -21.89 12.36 5.54
CA ASN A 162 -21.34 13.59 6.09
C ASN A 162 -20.31 13.29 7.17
N GLU A 163 -20.61 12.34 8.06
CA GLU A 163 -19.63 11.85 9.04
C GLU A 163 -18.43 11.23 8.33
N ARG A 164 -18.62 10.43 7.26
CA ARG A 164 -17.51 9.86 6.49
C ARG A 164 -16.61 10.95 5.88
N LYS A 165 -17.19 12.07 5.44
CA LYS A 165 -16.41 13.22 4.95
C LYS A 165 -15.55 13.82 6.05
N LEU A 166 -16.08 13.99 7.27
CA LEU A 166 -15.31 14.48 8.42
C LEU A 166 -14.19 13.50 8.81
N VAL A 167 -14.46 12.20 8.82
CA VAL A 167 -13.43 11.18 9.09
C VAL A 167 -12.33 11.20 8.02
N ASN A 168 -12.69 11.32 6.73
CA ASN A 168 -11.70 11.45 5.66
C ASN A 168 -10.82 12.69 5.83
N GLN A 169 -11.39 13.83 6.24
CA GLN A 169 -10.61 15.05 6.53
C GLN A 169 -9.64 14.82 7.70
N ALA A 170 -10.07 14.12 8.76
CA ALA A 170 -9.21 13.76 9.88
C ALA A 170 -8.06 12.83 9.45
N ILE A 171 -8.34 11.85 8.58
CA ILE A 171 -7.30 10.98 7.99
C ILE A 171 -6.30 11.81 7.19
N HIS A 172 -6.75 12.68 6.28
CA HIS A 172 -5.83 13.52 5.49
C HIS A 172 -4.92 14.41 6.36
N LYS A 173 -5.47 15.00 7.42
CA LYS A 173 -4.69 15.80 8.37
C LYS A 173 -3.66 14.93 9.12
N THR A 174 -4.06 13.73 9.51
CA THR A 174 -3.21 12.76 10.21
C THR A 174 -2.09 12.26 9.29
N ASP A 175 -2.41 11.86 8.06
CA ASP A 175 -1.44 11.45 7.04
C ASP A 175 -0.40 12.55 6.77
N SER A 176 -0.83 13.81 6.70
CA SER A 176 0.08 14.95 6.52
C SER A 176 1.03 15.14 7.70
N THR A 177 0.53 14.96 8.93
CA THR A 177 1.35 15.04 10.15
C THR A 177 2.33 13.86 10.24
N ASN A 178 1.84 12.66 9.91
CA ASN A 178 2.63 11.43 9.89
C ASN A 178 3.74 11.50 8.84
N LEU A 179 3.49 12.12 7.67
CA LEU A 179 4.48 12.35 6.64
C LEU A 179 5.66 13.20 7.14
N VAL A 180 5.38 14.29 7.88
CA VAL A 180 6.43 15.14 8.48
C VAL A 180 7.30 14.33 9.45
N GLN A 181 6.67 13.54 10.32
CA GLN A 181 7.38 12.67 11.26
C GLN A 181 8.19 11.58 10.52
N ALA A 182 7.60 10.94 9.51
CA ALA A 182 8.26 9.90 8.73
C ALA A 182 9.50 10.44 7.99
N LYS A 183 9.42 11.64 7.41
CA LYS A 183 10.57 12.34 6.82
C LYS A 183 11.67 12.60 7.84
N ALA A 184 11.31 13.09 9.03
CA ALA A 184 12.28 13.33 10.10
C ALA A 184 13.00 12.03 10.54
N ILE A 185 12.25 10.93 10.67
CA ILE A 185 12.80 9.61 11.02
C ILE A 185 13.75 9.10 9.92
N ILE A 186 13.34 9.13 8.65
CA ILE A 186 14.22 8.73 7.52
C ILE A 186 15.49 9.58 7.48
N ASN A 187 15.37 10.90 7.64
CA ASN A 187 16.52 11.80 7.58
C ASN A 187 17.52 11.55 8.71
N LYS A 188 17.04 11.22 9.92
CA LYS A 188 17.89 11.00 11.10
C LYS A 188 18.45 9.59 11.19
N HIS A 189 17.67 8.57 10.85
CA HIS A 189 17.99 7.17 11.11
C HIS A 189 18.17 6.33 9.85
N GLY A 190 17.89 6.87 8.65
CA GLY A 190 17.64 6.03 7.48
C GLY A 190 16.36 5.22 7.68
N TRP A 191 16.28 4.04 7.07
CA TRP A 191 15.19 3.11 7.37
C TRP A 191 15.49 2.40 8.70
N PRO A 192 14.67 2.58 9.76
CA PRO A 192 14.92 1.95 11.05
C PRO A 192 14.94 0.41 10.94
N LYS A 193 15.94 -0.19 11.56
CA LYS A 193 16.22 -1.63 11.47
C LYS A 193 15.37 -2.44 12.44
N LEU A 194 15.20 -3.72 12.15
CA LEU A 194 14.53 -4.67 13.06
C LEU A 194 15.22 -4.75 14.43
N SER A 195 16.56 -4.75 14.47
CA SER A 195 17.31 -4.71 15.73
C SER A 195 17.18 -3.38 16.51
N GLU A 196 16.70 -2.32 15.86
CA GLU A 196 16.54 -1.01 16.48
C GLU A 196 15.14 -0.82 17.06
N ILE A 197 14.11 -1.16 16.29
CA ILE A 197 12.72 -0.86 16.65
C ILE A 197 11.78 -2.06 16.61
N GLY A 198 12.30 -3.26 16.39
CA GLY A 198 11.49 -4.48 16.33
C GLY A 198 10.69 -4.65 15.05
N LYS A 199 10.02 -5.80 14.93
CA LYS A 199 9.17 -6.12 13.77
C LYS A 199 7.93 -5.24 13.73
N ASP A 200 7.29 -5.08 14.87
CA ASP A 200 6.11 -4.24 15.02
C ASP A 200 6.42 -2.76 14.75
N GLY A 201 7.51 -2.22 15.31
CA GLY A 201 7.92 -0.85 15.03
C GLY A 201 8.21 -0.63 13.54
N GLN A 202 8.88 -1.57 12.87
CA GLN A 202 9.11 -1.47 11.43
C GLN A 202 7.84 -1.62 10.61
N ASN A 203 6.90 -2.46 11.04
CA ASN A 203 5.59 -2.61 10.40
C ASN A 203 4.77 -1.31 10.51
N ASN A 204 4.72 -0.72 11.70
CA ASN A 204 4.02 0.52 11.99
C ASN A 204 4.66 1.71 11.27
N PHE A 205 6.00 1.75 11.18
CA PHE A 205 6.69 2.77 10.40
C PHE A 205 6.38 2.65 8.91
N TRP A 206 6.33 1.43 8.38
CA TRP A 206 5.97 1.18 6.99
C TRP A 206 4.53 1.64 6.67
N LEU A 207 3.57 1.49 7.59
CA LEU A 207 2.22 2.03 7.41
C LEU A 207 2.24 3.55 7.20
N MET A 208 3.01 4.28 8.01
CA MET A 208 3.18 5.73 7.85
C MET A 208 3.71 6.10 6.47
N VAL A 209 4.70 5.35 5.96
CA VAL A 209 5.30 5.59 4.64
C VAL A 209 4.36 5.21 3.50
N GLN A 210 3.66 4.08 3.61
CA GLN A 210 2.76 3.63 2.56
C GLN A 210 1.54 4.56 2.40
N HIS A 211 1.04 5.13 3.50
CA HIS A 211 -0.07 6.09 3.46
C HIS A 211 0.32 7.48 2.94
N ALA A 212 1.61 7.74 2.71
CA ALA A 212 2.10 8.98 2.10
C ALA A 212 1.93 9.02 0.56
N ASP A 213 0.78 8.58 0.02
CA ASP A 213 0.52 8.57 -1.43
C ASP A 213 0.58 9.97 -2.06
N GLY A 214 0.36 11.02 -1.27
CA GLY A 214 0.51 12.41 -1.71
C GLY A 214 1.96 12.83 -1.97
N ASP A 215 2.95 12.03 -1.57
CA ASP A 215 4.37 12.32 -1.73
C ASP A 215 5.16 11.08 -2.21
N VAL A 216 5.01 10.77 -3.49
CA VAL A 216 5.67 9.62 -4.14
C VAL A 216 7.20 9.77 -4.16
N ILE A 217 7.74 10.99 -4.14
CA ILE A 217 9.19 11.25 -4.03
C ILE A 217 9.69 10.79 -2.65
N PHE A 218 8.96 11.11 -1.58
CA PHE A 218 9.28 10.61 -0.25
C PHE A 218 9.22 9.07 -0.20
N GLN A 219 8.19 8.44 -0.79
CA GLN A 219 8.11 6.98 -0.86
C GLN A 219 9.32 6.37 -1.61
N GLN A 220 9.78 6.99 -2.70
CA GLN A 220 11.01 6.60 -3.40
C GLN A 220 12.27 6.73 -2.52
N ASN A 221 12.37 7.81 -1.73
CA ASN A 221 13.47 8.00 -0.79
C ASN A 221 13.47 6.92 0.31
N ALA A 222 12.29 6.57 0.84
CA ALA A 222 12.14 5.48 1.78
C ALA A 222 12.52 4.11 1.16
N LEU A 223 12.10 3.84 -0.09
CA LEU A 223 12.54 2.64 -0.82
C LEU A 223 14.05 2.58 -1.01
N ASN A 224 14.70 3.71 -1.32
CA ASN A 224 16.15 3.78 -1.42
C ASN A 224 16.83 3.49 -0.07
N ALA A 225 16.25 3.96 1.04
CA ALA A 225 16.73 3.64 2.38
C ALA A 225 16.56 2.14 2.72
N MET A 226 15.41 1.54 2.40
CA MET A 226 15.18 0.09 2.55
C MET A 226 16.12 -0.72 1.66
N LYS A 227 16.34 -0.30 0.42
CA LYS A 227 17.18 -1.01 -0.56
C LYS A 227 18.62 -1.20 -0.06
N LYS A 228 19.16 -0.22 0.68
CA LYS A 228 20.49 -0.33 1.33
C LYS A 228 20.56 -1.46 2.35
N LEU A 229 19.43 -1.86 2.91
CA LEU A 229 19.30 -2.93 3.90
C LEU A 229 18.75 -4.24 3.31
N LYS A 230 18.47 -4.32 2.00
CA LYS A 230 17.81 -5.50 1.39
C LYS A 230 18.56 -6.82 1.59
N ASN A 231 19.89 -6.76 1.66
CA ASN A 231 20.75 -7.93 1.89
C ASN A 231 21.08 -8.15 3.36
N SER A 232 20.54 -7.32 4.26
CA SER A 232 20.62 -7.50 5.71
C SER A 232 19.32 -8.14 6.20
N ASN A 233 19.39 -8.97 7.24
CA ASN A 233 18.18 -9.50 7.90
C ASN A 233 17.50 -8.44 8.80
N GLU A 234 17.66 -7.15 8.49
CA GLU A 234 17.21 -6.02 9.30
C GLU A 234 15.96 -5.32 8.73
N ILE A 235 15.39 -5.86 7.64
CA ILE A 235 14.13 -5.37 7.09
C ILE A 235 13.16 -6.50 6.74
N ASN A 236 11.87 -6.18 6.80
CA ASN A 236 10.80 -6.96 6.21
C ASN A 236 10.78 -6.75 4.67
N LEU A 237 11.15 -7.79 3.92
CA LEU A 237 11.20 -7.74 2.45
C LEU A 237 9.82 -7.71 1.79
N GLU A 238 8.79 -8.19 2.47
CA GLU A 238 7.41 -8.05 2.00
C GLU A 238 7.01 -6.58 2.00
N HIS A 239 7.30 -5.85 3.06
CA HIS A 239 7.05 -4.40 3.12
C HIS A 239 7.79 -3.63 2.03
N TYR A 240 9.01 -4.04 1.70
CA TYR A 240 9.74 -3.50 0.55
C TYR A 240 8.97 -3.74 -0.75
N ALA A 241 8.53 -4.98 -1.01
CA ALA A 241 7.82 -5.34 -2.24
C ALA A 241 6.49 -4.58 -2.40
N PHE A 242 5.72 -4.45 -1.33
CA PHE A 242 4.46 -3.72 -1.34
C PHE A 242 4.67 -2.23 -1.62
N LEU A 243 5.61 -1.58 -0.94
CA LEU A 243 5.90 -0.18 -1.18
C LEU A 243 6.46 0.03 -2.61
N TYR A 244 7.30 -0.90 -3.09
CA TYR A 244 7.89 -0.85 -4.42
C TYR A 244 6.81 -0.88 -5.52
N ASP A 245 5.90 -1.86 -5.46
CA ASP A 245 4.81 -1.97 -6.41
C ASP A 245 3.83 -0.80 -6.33
N ARG A 246 3.54 -0.29 -5.12
CA ARG A 246 2.70 0.89 -4.92
C ARG A 246 3.30 2.13 -5.58
N VAL A 247 4.60 2.38 -5.39
CA VAL A 247 5.32 3.48 -6.04
C VAL A 247 5.28 3.33 -7.56
N LEU A 248 5.54 2.13 -8.10
CA LEU A 248 5.45 1.91 -9.55
C LEU A 248 4.05 2.19 -10.09
N CYS A 249 3.01 1.68 -9.43
CA CYS A 249 1.62 1.91 -9.80
C CYS A 249 1.22 3.38 -9.73
N ASN A 250 1.69 4.13 -8.72
CA ASN A 250 1.45 5.58 -8.57
C ASN A 250 2.20 6.39 -9.64
N LEU A 251 3.30 5.86 -10.16
CA LEU A 251 4.07 6.45 -11.27
C LEU A 251 3.61 5.96 -12.65
N ASN A 252 2.42 5.35 -12.77
CA ASN A 252 1.88 4.78 -14.00
C ASN A 252 2.77 3.71 -14.66
N PHE A 253 3.55 2.97 -13.87
CA PHE A 253 4.29 1.79 -14.31
C PHE A 253 3.55 0.51 -13.91
N LYS A 254 3.83 -0.59 -14.64
CA LYS A 254 3.46 -1.94 -14.20
C LYS A 254 4.22 -2.28 -12.91
N GLN A 255 3.59 -3.05 -12.04
CA GLN A 255 4.21 -3.51 -10.80
C GLN A 255 5.16 -4.69 -11.02
N LEU A 256 5.97 -5.03 -10.03
CA LEU A 256 7.01 -6.06 -10.14
C LEU A 256 6.67 -7.34 -9.39
N TYR A 257 6.13 -7.22 -8.18
CA TYR A 257 5.88 -8.35 -7.27
C TYR A 257 4.41 -8.78 -7.23
N GLY A 258 3.48 -8.00 -7.79
CA GLY A 258 2.07 -8.36 -7.87
C GLY A 258 1.31 -8.11 -6.56
N THR A 259 1.72 -7.13 -5.76
CA THR A 259 1.09 -6.84 -4.46
C THR A 259 -0.17 -5.97 -4.58
N GLN A 260 -0.29 -5.16 -5.63
CA GLN A 260 -1.41 -4.25 -5.89
C GLN A 260 -2.50 -4.93 -6.71
N VAL A 261 -3.76 -4.71 -6.33
CA VAL A 261 -4.93 -5.35 -6.94
C VAL A 261 -5.94 -4.32 -7.46
N ASN A 262 -6.78 -4.75 -8.40
CA ASN A 262 -7.96 -4.00 -8.85
C ASN A 262 -9.10 -4.28 -7.88
N TRP A 263 -9.20 -3.43 -6.86
CA TRP A 263 -10.22 -3.56 -5.81
C TRP A 263 -11.63 -3.47 -6.37
N ILE A 264 -12.48 -4.35 -5.86
CA ILE A 264 -13.93 -4.25 -5.95
C ILE A 264 -14.49 -4.07 -4.53
N ASN A 265 -15.74 -4.43 -4.31
CA ASN A 265 -16.47 -4.26 -3.07
C ASN A 265 -16.17 -5.38 -2.05
N ASN A 266 -16.40 -5.09 -0.76
CA ASN A 266 -16.34 -6.03 0.36
C ASN A 266 -15.00 -6.79 0.49
N GLY A 267 -13.89 -6.06 0.34
CA GLY A 267 -12.56 -6.63 0.52
C GLY A 267 -12.10 -7.57 -0.59
N LYS A 268 -12.86 -7.66 -1.69
CA LYS A 268 -12.50 -8.47 -2.85
C LYS A 268 -11.77 -7.64 -3.90
N ALA A 269 -11.03 -8.32 -4.78
CA ALA A 269 -10.47 -7.75 -5.99
C ALA A 269 -10.87 -8.59 -7.21
N SER A 270 -10.87 -7.98 -8.40
CA SER A 270 -11.16 -8.69 -9.65
C SER A 270 -9.91 -9.33 -10.26
N SER A 271 -8.74 -8.74 -10.01
CA SER A 271 -7.45 -9.17 -10.58
C SER A 271 -6.29 -8.42 -9.93
N PHE A 272 -5.06 -8.85 -10.20
CA PHE A 272 -3.88 -8.02 -9.97
C PHE A 272 -3.86 -6.82 -10.93
N ARG A 273 -3.27 -5.70 -10.51
CA ARG A 273 -2.86 -4.64 -11.45
C ARG A 273 -1.77 -5.20 -12.40
N PRO A 274 -1.62 -4.68 -13.62
CA PRO A 274 -0.63 -5.17 -14.59
C PRO A 274 0.78 -5.36 -14.01
N ILE A 275 1.38 -6.54 -14.27
CA ILE A 275 2.68 -6.97 -13.73
C ILE A 275 3.69 -7.07 -14.88
N THR A 276 4.88 -6.49 -14.72
CA THR A 276 5.96 -6.64 -15.70
C THR A 276 6.44 -8.08 -15.77
N GLN A 277 6.55 -8.67 -16.97
CA GLN A 277 7.01 -10.05 -17.16
C GLN A 277 6.32 -11.00 -16.17
N GLU A 278 4.99 -11.02 -16.24
CA GLU A 278 4.12 -11.66 -15.25
C GLU A 278 4.42 -13.16 -15.08
N ASN A 279 4.81 -13.86 -16.14
CA ASN A 279 5.23 -15.27 -16.07
C ASN A 279 6.44 -15.54 -15.14
N LEU A 280 7.20 -14.50 -14.79
CA LEU A 280 8.37 -14.58 -13.90
C LEU A 280 8.08 -14.04 -12.49
N VAL A 281 6.85 -13.65 -12.18
CA VAL A 281 6.51 -13.00 -10.91
C VAL A 281 6.74 -13.92 -9.71
N ASP A 282 6.30 -15.17 -9.76
CA ASP A 282 6.48 -16.11 -8.65
C ASP A 282 7.95 -16.45 -8.40
N LYS A 283 8.80 -16.38 -9.43
CA LYS A 283 10.26 -16.47 -9.25
C LYS A 283 10.77 -15.31 -8.39
N ARG A 284 10.38 -14.07 -8.74
CA ARG A 284 10.76 -12.87 -7.96
C ARG A 284 10.19 -12.88 -6.55
N ARG A 285 8.95 -13.36 -6.38
CA ARG A 285 8.27 -13.49 -5.08
C ARG A 285 9.01 -14.48 -4.19
N LYS A 286 9.38 -15.65 -4.72
CA LYS A 286 10.17 -16.66 -3.99
C LYS A 286 11.52 -16.13 -3.50
N GLU A 287 12.23 -15.36 -4.33
CA GLU A 287 13.54 -14.78 -3.97
C GLU A 287 13.49 -13.86 -2.73
N ILE A 288 12.32 -13.26 -2.44
CA ILE A 288 12.13 -12.37 -1.29
C ILE A 288 11.21 -12.94 -0.21
N GLY A 289 10.82 -14.22 -0.31
CA GLY A 289 10.01 -14.92 0.68
C GLY A 289 8.50 -14.69 0.60
N LEU A 290 7.98 -14.15 -0.51
CA LEU A 290 6.54 -14.01 -0.72
C LEU A 290 5.90 -15.31 -1.23
N LEU A 291 4.69 -15.59 -0.76
CA LEU A 291 3.83 -16.67 -1.27
C LEU A 291 3.54 -16.51 -2.76
N PRO A 292 3.34 -17.58 -3.55
CA PRO A 292 2.96 -17.46 -4.96
C PRO A 292 1.64 -16.70 -5.14
N LEU A 293 1.46 -16.08 -6.31
CA LEU A 293 0.26 -15.29 -6.60
C LEU A 293 -1.04 -16.10 -6.53
N SER A 294 -0.99 -17.40 -6.83
CA SER A 294 -2.15 -18.31 -6.74
C SER A 294 -2.69 -18.45 -5.31
N ILE A 295 -1.84 -18.34 -4.29
CA ILE A 295 -2.26 -18.33 -2.88
C ILE A 295 -2.63 -16.92 -2.47
N TYR A 296 -1.80 -15.93 -2.84
CA TYR A 296 -2.00 -14.54 -2.46
C TYR A 296 -3.34 -13.98 -2.99
N SER A 297 -3.76 -14.35 -4.20
CA SER A 297 -5.03 -13.90 -4.79
C SER A 297 -6.25 -14.32 -3.98
N LEU A 298 -6.18 -15.44 -3.24
CA LEU A 298 -7.27 -15.93 -2.39
C LEU A 298 -7.57 -14.99 -1.22
N THR A 299 -6.57 -14.21 -0.77
CA THR A 299 -6.76 -13.13 0.22
C THR A 299 -7.75 -12.08 -0.29
N TYR A 300 -7.91 -11.97 -1.61
CA TYR A 300 -8.79 -11.04 -2.29
C TYR A 300 -9.98 -11.73 -2.97
N GLY A 301 -10.14 -13.04 -2.80
CA GLY A 301 -11.30 -13.79 -3.26
C GLY A 301 -11.36 -14.01 -4.76
N PHE A 302 -10.21 -14.08 -5.45
CA PHE A 302 -10.15 -14.51 -6.85
C PHE A 302 -9.09 -15.58 -7.07
N GLU A 303 -9.33 -16.46 -8.03
CA GLU A 303 -8.38 -17.47 -8.46
C GLU A 303 -7.36 -16.89 -9.44
N TYR A 304 -6.12 -17.35 -9.33
CA TYR A 304 -5.05 -16.92 -10.22
C TYR A 304 -4.26 -18.11 -10.75
N ASN A 305 -4.07 -18.12 -12.07
CA ASN A 305 -3.25 -19.10 -12.78
C ASN A 305 -2.05 -18.39 -13.41
N ASN A 306 -0.87 -18.98 -13.21
CA ASN A 306 0.36 -18.43 -13.78
C ASN A 306 0.31 -18.37 -15.31
N LEU A 307 0.74 -17.25 -15.87
CA LEU A 307 0.83 -17.07 -17.31
C LEU A 307 2.07 -17.78 -17.88
N THR A 308 1.93 -18.33 -19.08
CA THR A 308 3.08 -18.75 -19.90
C THR A 308 3.88 -17.55 -20.37
N ALA A 309 5.15 -17.75 -20.76
CA ALA A 309 5.99 -16.69 -21.32
C ALA A 309 5.36 -16.05 -22.56
N ALA A 310 4.72 -16.84 -23.43
CA ALA A 310 4.04 -16.34 -24.63
C ALA A 310 2.82 -15.47 -24.28
N GLN A 311 2.02 -15.87 -23.29
CA GLN A 311 0.88 -15.06 -22.82
C GLN A 311 1.34 -13.74 -22.20
N ALA A 312 2.35 -13.78 -21.32
CA ALA A 312 2.88 -12.57 -20.69
C ALA A 312 3.46 -11.61 -21.74
N TYR A 313 4.26 -12.10 -22.69
CA TYR A 313 4.79 -11.29 -23.79
C TYR A 313 3.68 -10.71 -24.67
N LYS A 314 2.65 -11.50 -24.98
CA LYS A 314 1.49 -11.03 -25.76
C LYS A 314 0.75 -9.91 -25.03
N ASN A 315 0.51 -10.06 -23.72
CA ASN A 315 -0.16 -9.04 -22.91
C ASN A 315 0.67 -7.74 -22.90
N ASP A 316 1.98 -7.83 -22.63
CA ASP A 316 2.89 -6.68 -22.65
C ASP A 316 2.91 -5.97 -24.01
N SER A 317 2.97 -6.74 -25.10
CA SER A 317 2.97 -6.21 -26.47
C SER A 317 1.62 -5.57 -26.83
N THR A 318 0.51 -6.14 -26.35
CA THR A 318 -0.85 -5.64 -26.62
C THR A 318 -1.07 -4.30 -25.93
N ASP A 319 -0.64 -4.15 -24.67
CA ASP A 319 -0.74 -2.89 -23.92
C ASP A 319 0.04 -1.76 -24.62
N LEU A 320 1.25 -2.06 -25.11
CA LEU A 320 2.08 -1.10 -25.85
C LEU A 320 1.45 -0.72 -27.20
N ALA A 321 0.95 -1.70 -27.96
CA ALA A 321 0.29 -1.45 -29.24
C ALA A 321 -0.98 -0.61 -29.07
N TYR A 322 -1.80 -0.93 -28.06
CA TYR A 322 -3.01 -0.18 -27.74
C TYR A 322 -2.68 1.25 -27.30
N THR A 323 -1.67 1.43 -26.45
CA THR A 323 -1.22 2.77 -26.03
C THR A 323 -0.75 3.58 -27.24
N LYS A 324 0.04 2.99 -28.13
CA LYS A 324 0.49 3.65 -29.36
C LYS A 324 -0.71 4.09 -30.22
N GLN A 325 -1.71 3.22 -30.41
CA GLN A 325 -2.91 3.55 -31.16
C GLN A 325 -3.67 4.75 -30.54
N LEU A 326 -3.76 4.81 -29.21
CA LEU A 326 -4.38 5.93 -28.49
C LEU A 326 -3.60 7.23 -28.71
N ILE A 327 -2.27 7.20 -28.61
CA ILE A 327 -1.41 8.37 -28.86
C ILE A 327 -1.53 8.84 -30.32
N ASP A 328 -1.49 7.92 -31.28
CA ASP A 328 -1.65 8.24 -32.70
C ASP A 328 -3.02 8.90 -32.96
N SER A 329 -4.08 8.39 -32.31
CA SER A 329 -5.42 8.98 -32.37
C SER A 329 -5.47 10.37 -31.74
N ALA A 330 -4.82 10.56 -30.58
CA ALA A 330 -4.73 11.86 -29.93
C ALA A 330 -4.05 12.89 -30.84
N ASN A 331 -2.93 12.51 -31.46
CA ASN A 331 -2.20 13.37 -32.39
C ASN A 331 -3.03 13.68 -33.64
N TYR A 332 -3.77 12.72 -34.19
CA TYR A 332 -4.69 12.96 -35.30
C TYR A 332 -5.76 14.02 -34.94
N PHE A 333 -6.44 13.87 -33.81
CA PHE A 333 -7.46 14.84 -33.39
C PHE A 333 -6.87 16.21 -33.05
N TYR A 334 -5.64 16.27 -32.56
CA TYR A 334 -4.92 17.53 -32.38
C TYR A 334 -4.75 18.26 -33.73
N THR A 335 -4.39 17.56 -34.82
CA THR A 335 -4.31 18.17 -36.16
C THR A 335 -5.66 18.66 -36.70
N LYS A 336 -6.77 18.14 -36.16
CA LYS A 336 -8.13 18.57 -36.50
C LYS A 336 -8.68 19.64 -35.56
N SER A 337 -7.86 20.15 -34.62
CA SER A 337 -8.28 21.09 -33.58
C SER A 337 -9.41 20.57 -32.67
N ASP A 338 -9.60 19.25 -32.57
CA ASP A 338 -10.52 18.62 -31.63
C ASP A 338 -9.78 18.33 -30.31
N PHE A 339 -9.61 19.37 -29.50
CA PHE A 339 -8.80 19.33 -28.28
C PHE A 339 -9.41 18.47 -27.18
N GLN A 340 -10.74 18.36 -27.12
CA GLN A 340 -11.41 17.48 -26.18
C GLN A 340 -11.13 16.00 -26.52
N LYS A 341 -11.20 15.60 -27.79
CA LYS A 341 -10.83 14.23 -28.17
C LYS A 341 -9.34 13.99 -27.98
N THR A 342 -8.48 14.97 -28.29
CA THR A 342 -7.04 14.91 -28.01
C THR A 342 -6.79 14.57 -26.53
N TYR A 343 -7.44 15.28 -25.62
CA TYR A 343 -7.41 14.98 -24.19
C TYR A 343 -7.95 13.59 -23.86
N ASN A 344 -9.12 13.22 -24.36
CA ASN A 344 -9.73 11.92 -24.04
C ASN A 344 -8.81 10.74 -24.40
N TYR A 345 -8.16 10.80 -25.57
CA TYR A 345 -7.22 9.75 -26.00
C TYR A 345 -5.93 9.73 -25.17
N TYR A 346 -5.31 10.88 -24.89
CA TYR A 346 -4.13 10.93 -24.00
C TYR A 346 -4.46 10.50 -22.57
N ASN A 347 -5.60 10.93 -22.03
CA ASN A 347 -6.08 10.51 -20.72
C ASN A 347 -6.30 8.99 -20.69
N THR A 348 -6.92 8.41 -21.71
CA THR A 348 -7.09 6.95 -21.80
C THR A 348 -5.74 6.24 -21.88
N ALA A 349 -4.80 6.72 -22.71
CA ALA A 349 -3.45 6.19 -22.83
C ALA A 349 -2.71 6.20 -21.48
N SER A 350 -2.90 7.25 -20.69
CA SER A 350 -2.27 7.39 -19.36
C SER A 350 -2.76 6.36 -18.34
N THR A 351 -3.93 5.76 -18.55
CA THR A 351 -4.46 4.71 -17.66
C THR A 351 -3.86 3.32 -17.93
N VAL A 352 -3.19 3.14 -19.08
CA VAL A 352 -2.47 1.90 -19.41
C VAL A 352 -1.13 1.90 -18.67
N LEU A 353 -1.04 1.15 -17.57
CA LEU A 353 0.19 1.07 -16.77
C LEU A 353 1.38 0.53 -17.58
N GLY A 354 2.48 1.28 -17.58
CA GLY A 354 3.66 0.97 -18.38
C GLY A 354 3.49 1.22 -19.88
N GLY A 355 2.36 1.78 -20.32
CA GLY A 355 2.09 2.10 -21.72
C GLY A 355 2.85 3.33 -22.20
N MET A 356 2.62 4.49 -21.57
CA MET A 356 3.25 5.76 -21.98
C MET A 356 4.68 5.89 -21.43
N SER A 357 5.64 6.04 -22.33
CA SER A 357 7.04 6.32 -21.98
C SER A 357 7.21 7.74 -21.43
N ASN A 358 8.37 8.05 -20.84
CA ASN A 358 8.68 9.42 -20.42
C ASN A 358 8.67 10.40 -21.60
N LYS A 359 9.08 9.94 -22.79
CA LYS A 359 9.02 10.74 -24.02
C LYS A 359 7.58 11.04 -24.42
N ASP A 360 6.69 10.05 -24.33
CA ASP A 360 5.28 10.24 -24.69
C ASP A 360 4.58 11.22 -23.74
N ASN A 361 4.84 11.11 -22.44
CA ASN A 361 4.31 12.05 -21.44
C ASN A 361 4.86 13.47 -21.66
N TYR A 362 6.14 13.61 -22.02
CA TYR A 362 6.74 14.92 -22.31
C TYR A 362 6.14 15.55 -23.58
N ASN A 363 5.92 14.75 -24.62
CA ASN A 363 5.25 15.20 -25.84
C ASN A 363 3.79 15.61 -25.58
N ALA A 364 3.06 14.86 -24.75
CA ALA A 364 1.72 15.22 -24.32
C ALA A 364 1.70 16.59 -23.61
N ALA A 365 2.64 16.81 -22.68
CA ALA A 365 2.80 18.11 -22.01
C ALA A 365 3.00 19.26 -23.01
N ILE A 366 3.86 19.06 -24.03
CA ILE A 366 4.06 20.05 -25.10
C ILE A 366 2.77 20.33 -25.86
N ILE A 367 2.04 19.29 -26.25
CA ILE A 367 0.77 19.43 -27.00
C ILE A 367 -0.24 20.24 -26.18
N PHE A 368 -0.43 19.92 -24.91
CA PHE A 368 -1.41 20.65 -24.08
C PHE A 368 -0.96 22.09 -23.78
N ALA A 369 0.34 22.34 -23.66
CA ALA A 369 0.84 23.72 -23.59
C ALA A 369 0.59 24.50 -24.90
N LYS A 370 0.73 23.87 -26.08
CA LYS A 370 0.36 24.49 -27.37
C LYS A 370 -1.13 24.82 -27.42
N ILE A 371 -1.99 23.87 -27.03
CA ILE A 371 -3.44 24.08 -26.99
C ILE A 371 -3.77 25.25 -26.06
N ALA A 372 -3.23 25.24 -24.83
CA ALA A 372 -3.44 26.32 -23.86
C ALA A 372 -2.99 27.68 -24.39
N SER A 373 -1.91 27.74 -25.17
CA SER A 373 -1.46 28.99 -25.80
C SER A 373 -2.39 29.49 -26.90
N GLN A 374 -3.23 28.63 -27.50
CA GLN A 374 -4.16 29.00 -28.57
C GLN A 374 -5.51 29.48 -28.03
N ASN A 375 -6.04 28.81 -27.01
CA ASN A 375 -7.38 29.09 -26.47
C ASN A 375 -7.39 29.78 -25.09
N ASN A 376 -6.23 29.88 -24.42
CA ASN A 376 -6.07 30.43 -23.08
C ASN A 376 -6.96 29.74 -22.01
N GLU A 377 -7.31 28.48 -22.22
CA GLU A 377 -8.12 27.72 -21.27
C GLU A 377 -7.27 27.09 -20.17
N GLN A 378 -7.65 27.35 -18.91
CA GLN A 378 -6.92 26.86 -17.74
C GLN A 378 -6.79 25.33 -17.71
N GLN A 379 -7.81 24.61 -18.16
CA GLN A 379 -7.81 23.14 -18.15
C GLN A 379 -6.58 22.54 -18.87
N TYR A 380 -6.16 23.12 -19.99
CA TYR A 380 -5.04 22.57 -20.77
C TYR A 380 -3.68 22.93 -20.16
N LYS A 381 -3.59 24.03 -19.42
CA LYS A 381 -2.42 24.30 -18.58
C LYS A 381 -2.31 23.27 -17.46
N ASP A 382 -3.41 22.99 -16.78
CA ASP A 382 -3.44 22.00 -15.69
C ASP A 382 -3.06 20.61 -16.19
N ILE A 383 -3.58 20.19 -17.34
CA ILE A 383 -3.22 18.91 -17.98
C ILE A 383 -1.73 18.87 -18.36
N ALA A 384 -1.18 19.95 -18.95
CA ALA A 384 0.24 20.00 -19.28
C ALA A 384 1.11 19.87 -18.01
N LEU A 385 0.72 20.54 -16.92
CA LEU A 385 1.39 20.47 -15.63
C LEU A 385 1.25 19.09 -14.97
N ASP A 386 0.14 18.38 -15.15
CA ASP A 386 -0.03 17.00 -14.67
C ASP A 386 1.00 16.05 -15.30
N PHE A 387 1.20 16.14 -16.62
CA PHE A 387 2.21 15.36 -17.33
C PHE A 387 3.64 15.72 -16.91
N LEU A 388 3.94 17.01 -16.74
CA LEU A 388 5.25 17.45 -16.25
C LEU A 388 5.51 17.01 -14.81
N ASN A 389 4.50 17.11 -13.93
CA ASN A 389 4.61 16.67 -12.55
C ASN A 389 4.86 15.15 -12.46
N LEU A 390 4.18 14.34 -13.30
CA LEU A 390 4.47 12.90 -13.39
C LEU A 390 5.93 12.65 -13.78
N LEU A 391 6.47 13.39 -14.75
CA LEU A 391 7.87 13.26 -15.17
C LEU A 391 8.86 13.66 -14.07
N TYR A 392 8.56 14.72 -13.31
CA TYR A 392 9.32 15.09 -12.14
C TYR A 392 9.29 13.99 -11.07
N GLN A 393 8.11 13.45 -10.76
CA GLN A 393 7.95 12.33 -9.83
C GLN A 393 8.70 11.07 -10.28
N ARG A 394 8.79 10.84 -11.60
CA ARG A 394 9.59 9.77 -12.22
C ARG A 394 11.11 10.08 -12.27
N GLN A 395 11.54 11.24 -11.78
CA GLN A 395 12.93 11.72 -11.86
C GLN A 395 13.46 11.79 -13.31
N ALA A 396 12.56 12.08 -14.26
CA ALA A 396 12.81 12.07 -15.70
C ALA A 396 12.68 13.46 -16.34
N LEU A 397 12.69 14.51 -15.53
CA LEU A 397 12.58 15.91 -15.93
C LEU A 397 13.77 16.70 -15.38
N SER A 398 14.33 17.60 -16.20
CA SER A 398 15.46 18.47 -15.84
C SER A 398 15.14 19.94 -16.11
N LYS A 399 15.82 20.86 -15.39
CA LYS A 399 15.66 22.31 -15.66
C LYS A 399 16.01 22.67 -17.10
N SER A 400 16.99 21.98 -17.70
CA SER A 400 17.37 22.20 -19.10
C SER A 400 16.23 21.86 -20.06
N GLN A 401 15.48 20.77 -19.82
CA GLN A 401 14.33 20.43 -20.67
C GLN A 401 13.25 21.51 -20.58
N LEU A 402 12.90 21.93 -19.35
CA LEU A 402 11.90 22.97 -19.12
C LEU A 402 12.28 24.32 -19.76
N LYS A 403 13.52 24.77 -19.60
CA LYS A 403 14.01 26.05 -20.16
C LYS A 403 14.01 26.07 -21.68
N LYS A 404 14.38 24.95 -22.32
CA LYS A 404 14.58 24.87 -23.77
C LYS A 404 13.28 24.73 -24.55
N GLN A 405 12.15 24.49 -23.88
CA GLN A 405 10.87 24.26 -24.53
C GLN A 405 10.02 25.55 -24.58
N PRO A 406 9.95 26.26 -25.72
CA PRO A 406 9.27 27.55 -25.80
C PRO A 406 7.76 27.46 -25.54
N GLU A 407 7.13 26.33 -25.84
CA GLU A 407 5.70 26.09 -25.62
C GLU A 407 5.29 26.20 -24.16
N PHE A 408 6.20 25.92 -23.21
CA PHE A 408 5.89 26.01 -21.79
C PHE A 408 5.82 27.44 -21.25
N LYS A 409 6.13 28.47 -22.05
CA LYS A 409 6.00 29.88 -21.63
C LYS A 409 4.59 30.22 -21.14
N VAL A 410 3.55 29.59 -21.68
CA VAL A 410 2.15 29.77 -21.23
C VAL A 410 1.93 29.33 -19.78
N LEU A 411 2.80 28.49 -19.24
CA LEU A 411 2.72 27.93 -17.89
C LEU A 411 3.51 28.75 -16.85
N PHE A 412 4.37 29.69 -17.27
CA PHE A 412 5.35 30.33 -16.36
C PHE A 412 4.75 31.08 -15.18
N LYS A 413 3.49 31.52 -15.30
CA LYS A 413 2.76 32.23 -14.23
C LYS A 413 1.96 31.29 -13.32
N GLU A 414 1.88 30.01 -13.65
CA GLU A 414 1.16 29.03 -12.85
C GLU A 414 1.97 28.71 -11.58
N HIS A 415 1.34 28.73 -10.42
CA HIS A 415 2.04 28.42 -9.16
C HIS A 415 2.69 27.03 -9.20
N ARG A 416 1.97 26.04 -9.75
CA ARG A 416 2.46 24.67 -9.97
C ARG A 416 3.70 24.60 -10.87
N TRP A 417 3.86 25.55 -11.80
CA TRP A 417 5.07 25.63 -12.62
C TRP A 417 6.25 26.13 -11.80
N ILE A 418 6.03 27.17 -10.99
CA ILE A 418 7.06 27.77 -10.14
C ILE A 418 7.61 26.69 -9.19
N ASP A 419 6.72 26.00 -8.47
CA ASP A 419 7.09 24.93 -7.54
C ASP A 419 7.88 23.83 -8.24
N LEU A 420 7.35 23.32 -9.38
CA LEU A 420 8.01 22.30 -10.18
C LEU A 420 9.41 22.73 -10.64
N TYR A 421 9.55 23.97 -11.10
CA TYR A 421 10.81 24.48 -11.65
C TYR A 421 11.86 24.74 -10.56
N GLU A 422 11.45 25.12 -9.36
CA GLU A 422 12.32 25.25 -8.20
C GLU A 422 12.86 23.89 -7.76
N ASP A 423 11.97 22.89 -7.71
CA ASP A 423 12.22 21.54 -7.19
C ASP A 423 13.02 20.62 -8.13
N VAL A 424 12.82 20.71 -9.45
CA VAL A 424 13.56 19.91 -10.44
C VAL A 424 15.05 20.25 -10.31
N LYS A 425 15.95 19.26 -10.24
CA LYS A 425 17.39 19.51 -10.09
C LYS A 425 18.10 19.84 -11.41
#